data_AF-A0A1H8WF65-F1
#
_entry.id   AF-A0A1H8WF65-F1
#
_cell.length_a   1.000
_cell.length_b   1.000
_cell.length_c   1.000
_cell.angle_alpha   90.00
_cell.angle_beta   90.00
_cell.angle_gamma   90.00
#
_symmetry.space_group_name_H-M   'P 1'
#
loop_
_entity.id
_entity.type
_entity.pdbx_description
1 polymer ?
#
loop_
_entity_poly.entity_id
_entity_poly.type
_entity_poly.pdbx_seq_one_letter_code
_entity_poly.pdbx_strand_id
1 'polypeptide(L)' 'MGPISGKEIMSDLEELKKRVRKLQSRAGNAKMELHDLAEDLPVNWSEIMAVAKKTFQAFVELDAAKRELAALENPT' A
#
# COMPACT_ATOMS: atom_id res chain seq x y z
N MET A 1 -13.74 25.62 14.39
CA MET A 1 -12.61 24.70 14.22
C MET A 1 -11.36 25.51 14.48
N GLY A 2 -10.67 25.30 15.61
CA GLY A 2 -9.44 26.02 15.94
C GLY A 2 -8.29 25.62 15.00
N PRO A 3 -7.19 26.38 14.96
CA PRO A 3 -6.03 26.02 14.14
C PRO A 3 -5.49 24.66 14.61
N ILE A 4 -5.37 23.70 13.68
CA ILE A 4 -4.70 22.43 13.91
C ILE A 4 -3.27 22.75 14.35
N SER A 5 -2.85 22.19 15.50
CA SER A 5 -1.53 22.48 16.05
C SER A 5 -0.46 21.82 15.19
N GLY A 6 0.67 22.48 14.92
CA GLY A 6 1.77 21.89 14.14
C GLY A 6 2.32 20.57 14.72
N LYS A 7 2.04 20.31 16.00
CA LYS A 7 2.33 19.03 16.66
C LYS A 7 1.41 17.89 16.18
N GLU A 8 0.15 18.17 15.88
CA GLU A 8 -0.82 17.19 15.38
C GLU A 8 -0.46 16.77 13.95
N ILE A 9 -0.15 17.73 13.08
CA ILE A 9 0.30 17.48 11.70
C ILE A 9 1.52 16.55 11.65
N MET A 10 2.49 16.78 12.55
CA MET A 10 3.68 15.93 12.64
C MET A 10 3.37 14.51 13.12
N SER A 11 2.40 14.35 14.03
CA SER A 11 1.93 13.04 14.47
C SER A 11 1.25 12.28 13.33
N ASP A 12 0.34 12.94 12.61
CA ASP A 12 -0.39 12.36 11.47
C ASP A 12 0.55 11.93 10.35
N LEU A 13 1.59 12.73 10.09
CA LEU A 13 2.61 12.44 9.08
C LEU A 13 3.46 11.21 9.46
N GLU A 14 3.84 11.06 10.72
CA GLU A 14 4.55 9.87 11.20
C GLU A 14 3.68 8.60 11.16
N GLU A 15 2.40 8.71 11.52
CA GLU A 15 1.43 7.61 11.39
C GLU A 15 1.24 7.20 9.93
N LEU A 16 1.12 8.17 9.02
CA LEU A 16 0.98 7.92 7.60
C LEU A 16 2.24 7.28 6.99
N LYS A 17 3.44 7.74 7.36
CA LYS A 17 4.70 7.08 6.96
C LYS A 17 4.76 5.62 7.43
N LYS A 18 4.34 5.35 8.67
CA LYS A 18 4.27 3.98 9.20
C LYS A 18 3.28 3.13 8.40
N ARG A 19 2.11 3.69 8.05
CA ARG A 19 1.10 3.03 7.20
C ARG A 19 1.66 2.73 5.81
N VAL A 20 2.33 3.68 5.16
CA VAL A 20 2.96 3.48 3.84
C VAL A 20 3.98 2.33 3.90
N ARG A 21 4.86 2.31 4.91
CA ARG A 21 5.83 1.20 5.06
C ARG A 21 5.17 -0.16 5.21
N LYS A 22 4.09 -0.25 5.99
CA LYS A 22 3.30 -1.48 6.14
C LYS A 22 2.67 -1.92 4.80
N LEU A 23 2.11 -0.97 4.06
CA LEU A 23 1.52 -1.23 2.74
C LEU A 23 2.57 -1.63 1.70
N GLN A 24 3.78 -1.06 1.75
CA GLN A 24 4.89 -1.46 0.89
C GLN A 24 5.28 -2.92 1.10
N SER A 25 5.41 -3.36 2.36
CA SER A 25 5.68 -4.76 2.67
C SER A 25 4.56 -5.67 2.19
N ARG A 26 3.29 -5.31 2.42
CA ARG A 26 2.13 -6.08 1.94
C ARG A 26 2.10 -6.21 0.42
N ALA A 27 2.31 -5.12 -0.31
CA ALA A 27 2.32 -5.11 -1.77
C ALA A 27 3.51 -5.92 -2.32
N GLY A 28 4.69 -5.83 -1.67
CA GLY A 28 5.85 -6.64 -1.99
C GLY A 28 5.58 -8.14 -1.85
N ASN A 29 4.98 -8.57 -0.74
CA ASN A 29 4.63 -9.97 -0.50
C ASN A 29 3.59 -10.47 -1.53
N ALA A 30 2.54 -9.70 -1.80
CA ALA A 30 1.53 -10.07 -2.79
C ALA A 30 2.11 -10.13 -4.22
N LYS A 31 3.12 -9.29 -4.52
CA LYS A 31 3.87 -9.37 -5.79
C LYS A 31 4.63 -10.69 -5.91
N MET A 32 5.30 -11.12 -4.84
CA MET A 32 6.05 -12.38 -4.83
C MET A 32 5.10 -13.58 -4.96
N GLU A 33 3.99 -13.59 -4.23
CA GLU A 33 2.97 -14.65 -4.33
C GLU A 33 2.39 -14.76 -5.75
N LEU A 34 2.15 -13.64 -6.43
CA LEU A 34 1.69 -13.63 -7.82
C LEU A 34 2.77 -14.13 -8.79
N HIS A 35 4.03 -13.77 -8.55
CA HIS A 35 5.18 -14.25 -9.32
C HIS A 35 5.30 -15.78 -9.20
N ASP A 36 5.32 -16.30 -7.97
CA ASP A 36 5.49 -17.72 -7.71
C ASP A 36 4.31 -18.53 -8.29
N LEU A 37 3.07 -18.02 -8.16
CA LEU A 37 1.90 -18.62 -8.80
C LEU A 37 2.06 -18.72 -10.34
N ALA A 38 2.62 -17.68 -10.96
CA ALA A 38 2.79 -17.66 -12.42
C ALA A 38 3.89 -18.61 -12.89
N GLU A 39 4.95 -18.80 -12.11
CA GLU A 39 6.01 -19.77 -12.39
C GLU A 39 5.53 -21.23 -12.26
N ASP A 40 4.61 -21.49 -11.33
CA ASP A 40 4.10 -22.83 -11.02
C ASP A 40 3.01 -23.35 -11.98
N LEU A 41 2.52 -22.53 -12.93
CA LEU A 41 1.44 -22.94 -13.83
C LEU A 41 1.83 -24.19 -14.66
N PRO A 42 0.92 -25.17 -14.83
CA PRO A 42 -0.53 -25.10 -14.56
C PRO A 42 -0.95 -25.46 -13.11
N VAL A 43 -0.01 -25.67 -12.18
CA VAL A 43 -0.34 -25.94 -10.78
C VAL A 43 -1.05 -24.71 -10.19
N ASN A 44 -2.09 -24.93 -9.38
CA ASN A 44 -2.89 -23.88 -8.72
C ASN A 44 -3.52 -22.83 -9.67
N TRP A 45 -3.74 -23.14 -10.95
CA TRP A 45 -4.32 -22.19 -11.92
C TRP A 45 -5.68 -21.59 -11.49
N SER A 46 -6.44 -22.29 -10.65
CA SER A 46 -7.71 -21.80 -10.09
C SER A 46 -7.53 -20.55 -9.22
N GLU A 47 -6.35 -20.32 -8.67
CA GLU A 47 -6.05 -19.20 -7.77
C GLU A 47 -5.68 -17.91 -8.52
N ILE A 48 -5.49 -17.95 -9.86
CA ILE A 48 -5.04 -16.80 -10.66
C ILE A 48 -5.87 -15.55 -10.36
N MET A 49 -7.20 -15.66 -10.39
CA MET A 49 -8.08 -14.51 -10.14
C MET A 49 -7.96 -13.99 -8.71
N ALA A 50 -7.85 -14.88 -7.73
CA ALA A 50 -7.79 -14.52 -6.32
C ALA A 50 -6.48 -13.79 -5.99
N VAL A 51 -5.34 -14.37 -6.40
CA VAL A 51 -4.01 -13.80 -6.15
C VAL A 51 -3.83 -12.49 -6.92
N ALA A 52 -4.23 -12.44 -8.20
CA ALA A 52 -4.14 -11.20 -8.98
C ALA A 52 -4.98 -10.07 -8.36
N LYS A 53 -6.21 -10.37 -7.91
CA LYS A 53 -7.08 -9.38 -7.25
C LYS A 53 -6.47 -8.88 -5.94
N LYS A 54 -5.92 -9.78 -5.11
CA LYS A 54 -5.23 -9.45 -3.86
C LYS A 54 -4.04 -8.53 -4.11
N THR A 55 -3.22 -8.84 -5.11
CA THR A 55 -2.06 -8.04 -5.49
C THR A 55 -2.46 -6.67 -5.99
N PHE A 56 -3.45 -6.58 -6.88
CA PHE A 56 -4.00 -5.31 -7.36
C PHE A 56 -4.47 -4.43 -6.21
N GLN A 57 -5.29 -4.97 -5.30
CA GLN A 57 -5.79 -4.22 -4.15
C GLN A 57 -4.67 -3.70 -3.24
N ALA A 58 -3.64 -4.52 -2.99
CA ALA A 58 -2.49 -4.10 -2.18
C ALA A 58 -1.76 -2.91 -2.81
N PHE A 59 -1.60 -2.87 -4.13
CA PHE A 59 -0.98 -1.75 -4.83
C PHE A 59 -1.88 -0.52 -4.89
N VAL A 60 -3.19 -0.68 -5.07
CA VAL A 60 -4.15 0.45 -5.00
C VAL A 60 -4.10 1.14 -3.64
N GLU A 61 -4.13 0.36 -2.56
CA GLU A 61 -4.05 0.90 -1.19
C GLU A 61 -2.70 1.61 -0.95
N LEU A 62 -1.60 1.03 -1.42
CA LEU A 62 -0.27 1.63 -1.31
C LEU A 62 -0.17 2.95 -2.08
N ASP A 63 -0.69 3.00 -3.31
CA ASP A 63 -0.67 4.20 -4.14
C ASP A 63 -1.48 5.33 -3.51
N ALA A 64 -2.68 5.03 -3.00
CA ALA A 64 -3.50 6.00 -2.29
C ALA A 64 -2.78 6.61 -1.08
N ALA A 65 -2.15 5.77 -0.24
CA ALA A 65 -1.42 6.24 0.93
C ALA A 65 -0.16 7.07 0.56
N LYS A 66 0.52 6.74 -0.53
CA LYS A 66 1.65 7.53 -1.03
C LYS A 66 1.21 8.91 -1.54
N ARG A 67 0.06 9.00 -2.21
CA ARG A 67 -0.50 10.28 -2.67
C ARG A 67 -0.90 11.16 -1.48
N GLU A 68 -1.53 10.57 -0.48
CA GLU A 68 -1.86 11.26 0.78
C GLU A 68 -0.60 11.79 1.46
N LEU A 69 0.47 10.98 1.54
CA LEU A 69 1.73 11.39 2.14
C LEU A 69 2.39 12.53 1.37
N ALA A 70 2.42 12.45 0.04
CA ALA A 70 2.98 13.50 -0.81
C ALA A 70 2.22 14.84 -0.65
N ALA A 71 0.90 14.80 -0.50
CA ALA A 71 0.07 15.98 -0.28
C ALA A 71 0.34 16.66 1.07
N LEU A 72 0.66 15.88 2.12
CA LEU A 72 1.02 16.41 3.44
C LEU A 72 2.48 16.87 3.54
N GLU A 73 3.41 16.23 2.81
CA GLU A 73 4.83 16.63 2.78
C GLU A 73 5.06 17.90 1.93
N ASN A 74 4.26 18.12 0.89
CA ASN A 74 4.30 19.31 0.03
C ASN A 74 2.91 19.94 -0.12
N PRO A 75 2.37 20.60 0.92
CA PRO A 75 1.13 21.35 0.80
C PRO A 75 1.40 22.55 -0.12
N THR A 76 0.87 22.49 -1.34
CA THR A 76 0.95 23.60 -2.31
C THR A 76 -0.20 24.58 -2.09
#